data_AF-A0A969AGL6-F1
#
_entry.id   AF-A0A969AGL6-F1
#
_cell.length_a   1.000
_cell.length_b   1.000
_cell.length_c   1.000
_cell.angle_alpha   90.00
_cell.angle_beta   90.00
_cell.angle_gamma   90.00
#
_symmetry.space_group_name_H-M   'P 1'
#
loop_
_entity.id
_entity.type
_entity.pdbx_description
1 polymer ?
#
loop_
_entity_poly.entity_id
_entity_poly.type
_entity_poly.pdbx_seq_one_letter_code
_entity_poly.pdbx_strand_id
1 'polypeptide(L)'
;MPAKRKQHTVRFEMLLTPEQNEHWQALAESNGISKAELVRRSMAGCRIKSIPQVNWKCYWQLLKISEDIRQIAKAQSLTPPPIDFTTFDDLLREISTLRLCLVLENEKSIEDELEESDDWQD
;
A
#
# COMPACT_ATOMS: atom_id res chain seq x y z
N MET A 1 21.97 -40.94 0.46
CA MET A 1 21.17 -40.43 1.60
C MET A 1 22.10 -39.88 2.65
N PRO A 2 21.95 -38.62 3.13
CA PRO A 2 22.84 -38.09 4.15
C PRO A 2 22.54 -38.77 5.49
N ALA A 3 23.59 -39.27 6.16
CA ALA A 3 23.47 -39.91 7.46
C ALA A 3 22.88 -38.91 8.47
N LYS A 4 21.80 -39.31 9.18
CA LYS A 4 21.22 -38.52 10.26
C LYS A 4 22.30 -38.29 11.33
N ARG A 5 22.69 -37.02 11.55
CA ARG A 5 23.57 -36.65 12.66
C ARG A 5 22.90 -37.09 13.96
N LYS A 6 23.55 -37.99 14.72
CA LYS A 6 23.11 -38.38 16.06
C LYS A 6 23.18 -37.14 16.95
N GLN A 7 22.02 -36.59 17.33
CA GLN A 7 21.97 -35.53 18.34
C GLN A 7 22.37 -36.15 19.68
N HIS A 8 23.52 -35.74 20.22
CA HIS A 8 23.91 -36.09 21.57
C HIS A 8 23.18 -35.19 22.55
N THR A 9 22.17 -35.74 23.22
CA THR A 9 21.47 -35.04 24.30
C THR A 9 22.18 -35.35 25.61
N VAL A 10 22.77 -34.34 26.23
CA VAL A 10 23.33 -34.45 27.58
C VAL A 10 22.29 -33.93 28.57
N ARG A 11 21.99 -34.73 29.60
CA ARG A 11 21.07 -34.35 30.68
C ARG A 11 21.89 -33.86 31.88
N PHE A 12 21.51 -32.73 32.42
CA PHE A 12 22.07 -32.17 33.64
C PHE A 12 20.95 -31.98 34.65
N GLU A 13 21.26 -32.22 35.92
CA GLU A 13 20.34 -31.99 37.03
C GLU A 13 20.87 -30.83 37.87
N MET A 14 19.98 -29.89 38.19
CA MET A 14 20.29 -28.74 39.04
C MET A 14 19.53 -28.89 40.34
N LEU A 15 20.26 -28.91 41.46
CA LEU A 15 19.68 -28.85 42.79
C LEU A 15 19.50 -27.38 43.15
N LEU A 16 18.25 -26.94 43.21
CA LEU A 16 17.87 -25.56 43.49
C LEU A 16 16.99 -25.51 44.74
N THR A 17 17.14 -24.46 45.54
CA THR A 17 16.13 -24.14 46.56
C THR A 17 14.85 -23.65 45.87
N PRO A 18 13.69 -23.65 46.56
CA PRO A 18 12.46 -23.10 46.02
C PRO A 18 12.62 -21.64 45.54
N GLU A 19 13.29 -20.78 46.32
CA GLU A 19 13.47 -19.37 45.92
C GLU A 19 14.34 -19.23 44.67
N GLN A 20 15.40 -20.04 44.56
CA GLN A 20 16.25 -20.05 43.38
C GLN A 20 15.46 -20.50 42.15
N ASN A 21 14.64 -21.55 42.28
CA ASN A 21 13.82 -22.05 41.20
C ASN A 21 12.82 -20.99 40.70
N GLU A 22 12.17 -20.27 41.62
CA GLU A 22 11.27 -19.15 41.29
C GLU A 22 12.02 -18.01 40.58
N HIS A 23 13.19 -17.63 41.09
CA HIS A 23 14.02 -16.61 40.47
C HIS A 23 14.39 -16.97 39.03
N TRP A 24 14.87 -18.20 38.79
CA TRP A 24 15.22 -18.68 37.45
C TRP A 24 14.01 -18.76 36.52
N GLN A 25 12.83 -19.11 37.05
CA GLN A 25 11.59 -19.15 36.30
C GLN A 25 11.16 -17.74 35.85
N ALA A 26 11.15 -16.76 36.77
CA ALA A 26 10.81 -15.37 36.47
C ALA A 26 11.80 -14.75 35.46
N LEU A 27 13.10 -15.08 35.58
CA LEU A 27 14.11 -14.61 34.63
C LEU A 27 13.89 -15.22 33.24
N ALA A 28 13.47 -16.48 33.14
CA ALA A 28 13.17 -17.12 31.86
C ALA A 28 11.94 -16.49 31.19
N GLU A 29 10.88 -16.24 31.97
CA GLU A 29 9.64 -15.62 31.52
C GLU A 29 9.85 -14.19 31.02
N SER A 30 10.60 -13.36 31.77
CA SER A 30 10.93 -12.00 31.34
C SER A 30 11.72 -11.93 30.03
N ASN A 31 12.45 -13.01 29.69
CA ASN A 31 13.20 -13.13 28.45
C ASN A 31 12.44 -13.90 27.35
N GLY A 32 11.21 -14.37 27.63
CA GLY A 32 10.39 -15.13 26.68
C GLY A 32 10.98 -16.47 26.26
N ILE A 33 11.79 -17.11 27.11
CA ILE A 33 12.46 -18.39 26.81
C ILE A 33 12.17 -19.42 27.91
N SER A 34 12.45 -20.71 27.63
CA SER A 34 12.34 -21.75 28.66
C SER A 34 13.49 -21.66 29.67
N LYS A 35 13.24 -22.09 30.90
CA LYS A 35 14.26 -22.17 31.95
C LYS A 35 15.47 -23.03 31.54
N ALA A 36 15.24 -24.13 30.84
CA ALA A 36 16.32 -24.98 30.32
C ALA A 36 17.17 -24.22 29.27
N GLU A 37 16.53 -23.44 28.41
CA GLU A 37 17.24 -22.63 27.41
C GLU A 37 18.05 -21.49 28.06
N LEU A 38 17.48 -20.86 29.09
CA LEU A 38 18.17 -19.85 29.88
C LEU A 38 19.46 -20.42 30.53
N VAL A 39 19.37 -21.61 31.14
CA VAL A 39 20.52 -22.31 31.72
C VAL A 39 21.56 -22.67 30.66
N ARG A 40 21.13 -23.24 29.52
CA ARG A 40 22.05 -23.57 28.41
C ARG A 40 22.82 -22.35 27.93
N ARG A 41 22.15 -21.21 27.75
CA ARG A 41 22.78 -19.95 27.31
C ARG A 41 23.72 -19.39 28.36
N SER A 42 23.34 -19.45 29.63
CA SER A 42 24.19 -19.05 30.75
C SER A 42 25.48 -19.87 30.79
N MET A 43 25.37 -21.21 30.70
CA MET A 43 26.53 -22.12 30.66
C MET A 43 27.42 -21.91 29.44
N ALA A 44 26.85 -21.55 28.30
CA ALA A 44 27.59 -21.27 27.06
C ALA A 44 28.26 -19.88 27.07
N GLY A 45 28.11 -19.07 28.11
CA GLY A 45 28.60 -17.68 28.16
C GLY A 45 27.88 -16.75 27.17
N CYS A 46 26.74 -17.16 26.64
CA CYS A 46 25.98 -16.37 25.67
C CYS A 46 25.24 -15.24 26.38
N ARG A 47 25.38 -14.01 25.87
CA ARG A 47 24.62 -12.86 26.37
C ARG A 47 23.13 -13.10 26.17
N ILE A 48 22.39 -13.18 27.27
CA ILE A 48 20.92 -13.24 27.25
C ILE A 48 20.43 -11.85 26.87
N LYS A 49 20.14 -11.66 25.57
CA LYS A 49 19.45 -10.46 25.11
C LYS A 49 17.97 -10.71 25.33
N SER A 50 17.31 -9.84 26.09
CA SER A 50 15.86 -9.75 26.03
C SER A 50 15.49 -9.49 24.56
N ILE A 51 14.62 -10.31 24.00
CA ILE A 51 13.96 -9.94 22.76
C ILE A 51 13.14 -8.72 23.15
N PRO A 52 13.40 -7.51 22.61
CA PRO A 52 12.53 -6.39 22.89
C PRO A 52 11.14 -6.86 22.51
N GLN A 53 10.16 -6.76 23.41
CA GLN A 53 8.77 -6.94 23.01
C GLN A 53 8.52 -5.89 21.93
N VAL A 54 8.63 -6.31 20.68
CA VAL A 54 8.42 -5.43 19.54
C VAL A 54 6.99 -4.97 19.71
N ASN A 55 6.80 -3.67 19.93
CA ASN A 55 5.47 -3.08 19.99
C ASN A 55 4.87 -3.16 18.58
N TRP A 56 4.33 -4.33 18.27
CA TRP A 56 3.83 -4.69 16.94
C TRP A 56 2.73 -3.72 16.53
N LYS A 57 1.95 -3.21 17.50
CA LYS A 57 0.95 -2.16 17.30
C LYS A 57 1.59 -0.87 16.76
N CYS A 58 2.71 -0.42 17.33
CA CYS A 58 3.45 0.73 16.85
C CYS A 58 4.01 0.49 15.42
N TYR A 59 4.55 -0.71 15.17
CA TYR A 59 5.03 -1.08 13.84
C TYR A 59 3.92 -1.03 12.77
N TRP A 60 2.75 -1.58 13.06
CA TRP A 60 1.58 -1.52 12.16
C TRP A 60 1.08 -0.10 11.93
N GLN A 61 1.08 0.73 12.97
CA GLN A 61 0.69 2.14 12.83
C GLN A 61 1.67 2.90 11.94
N LEU A 62 2.98 2.68 12.10
CA LEU A 62 4.00 3.28 11.24
C LEU A 62 3.87 2.81 9.79
N LEU A 63 3.60 1.52 9.57
CA LEU A 63 3.35 0.98 8.23
C LEU A 63 2.15 1.67 7.57
N LYS A 64 1.04 1.84 8.31
CA LYS A 64 -0.15 2.52 7.79
C LYS A 64 0.15 3.97 7.40
N ILE A 65 0.85 4.71 8.26
CA ILE A 65 1.26 6.10 7.98
C ILE A 65 2.11 6.17 6.71
N SER A 66 3.06 5.23 6.53
CA SER A 66 3.91 5.21 5.33
C SER A 66 3.13 4.96 4.04
N GLU A 67 2.07 4.15 4.11
CA GLU A 67 1.19 3.85 2.99
C GLU A 67 0.35 5.08 2.62
N ASP A 68 -0.22 5.76 3.61
CA ASP A 68 -0.99 6.99 3.39
C ASP A 68 -0.12 8.08 2.75
N ILE A 69 1.11 8.28 3.23
CA ILE A 69 2.08 9.22 2.63
C ILE A 69 2.37 8.87 1.18
N ARG A 70 2.54 7.58 0.87
CA ARG A 70 2.80 7.11 -0.50
C ARG A 70 1.62 7.39 -1.43
N GLN A 71 0.39 7.24 -0.94
CA GLN A 71 -0.81 7.55 -1.72
C GLN A 71 -0.94 9.05 -1.96
N ILE A 72 -0.66 9.89 -0.97
CA ILE A 72 -0.65 11.35 -1.12
C ILE A 72 0.39 11.77 -2.16
N ALA A 73 1.61 11.22 -2.11
CA ALA A 73 2.65 11.52 -3.08
C ALA A 73 2.27 11.09 -4.51
N LYS A 74 1.59 9.95 -4.66
CA LYS A 74 1.02 9.52 -5.95
C LYS A 74 -0.09 10.45 -6.44
N ALA A 75 -0.96 10.90 -5.54
CA ALA A 75 -2.04 11.82 -5.89
C ALA A 75 -1.50 13.20 -6.32
N GLN A 76 -0.42 13.68 -5.69
CA GLN A 76 0.24 14.94 -6.07
C GLN A 76 1.00 14.85 -7.41
N SER A 77 1.42 13.65 -7.84
CA SER A 77 2.06 13.44 -9.14
C SER A 77 1.09 13.21 -10.29
N LEU A 78 -0.23 13.20 -10.01
CA LEU A 78 -1.25 13.28 -11.05
C LEU A 78 -1.36 14.74 -11.52
N THR A 79 -0.57 15.08 -12.54
CA THR A 79 -0.82 16.29 -13.35
C THR A 79 -2.28 16.26 -13.79
N PRO A 80 -3.07 17.33 -13.56
CA PRO A 80 -4.42 17.39 -14.11
C PRO A 80 -4.33 17.15 -15.63
N PRO A 81 -5.30 16.42 -16.22
CA PRO A 81 -5.33 16.26 -17.67
C PRO A 81 -5.30 17.66 -18.29
N PRO A 82 -4.55 17.85 -19.40
CA PRO A 82 -4.52 19.14 -20.07
C PRO A 82 -5.96 19.55 -20.36
N ILE A 83 -6.33 20.74 -19.87
CA ILE A 83 -7.61 21.35 -20.20
C ILE A 83 -7.54 21.63 -21.69
N ASP A 84 -8.40 20.96 -22.45
CA ASP A 84 -8.56 21.27 -23.86
C ASP A 84 -9.24 22.63 -23.94
N PHE A 85 -8.45 23.66 -24.26
CA PHE A 85 -8.96 25.00 -24.42
C PHE A 85 -9.67 25.07 -25.76
N THR A 86 -10.95 24.70 -25.78
CA THR A 86 -11.83 25.05 -26.90
C THR A 86 -11.87 26.56 -26.99
N THR A 87 -11.49 27.13 -28.13
CA THR A 87 -11.52 28.58 -28.31
C THR A 87 -12.97 29.06 -28.25
N PHE A 88 -13.18 30.32 -27.85
CA PHE A 88 -14.52 30.90 -27.80
C PHE A 88 -15.21 30.83 -29.18
N ASP A 89 -14.43 30.94 -30.26
CA ASP A 89 -14.91 30.86 -31.64
C ASP A 89 -15.37 29.43 -32.01
N ASP A 90 -14.65 28.39 -31.57
CA ASP A 90 -15.05 27.00 -31.78
C ASP A 90 -16.34 26.66 -31.03
N LEU A 91 -16.48 27.16 -29.79
CA LEU A 91 -17.73 27.05 -29.02
C LEU A 91 -18.89 27.77 -29.69
N LEU A 92 -18.64 28.98 -30.22
CA LEU A 92 -19.62 29.74 -31.00
C LEU A 92 -20.05 28.99 -32.25
N ARG A 93 -19.10 28.37 -32.96
CA ARG A 93 -19.38 27.54 -34.14
C ARG A 93 -20.25 26.36 -33.78
N GLU A 94 -19.90 25.61 -32.75
CA GLU A 94 -20.64 24.42 -32.31
C GLU A 94 -22.05 24.77 -31.81
N ILE A 95 -22.20 25.86 -31.06
CA ILE A 95 -23.51 26.39 -30.66
C ILE A 95 -24.34 26.80 -31.89
N SER A 96 -23.71 27.41 -32.89
CA SER A 96 -24.39 27.82 -34.12
C SER A 96 -24.84 26.61 -34.95
N THR A 97 -24.00 25.56 -35.04
CA THR A 97 -24.37 24.29 -35.68
C THR A 97 -25.51 23.59 -34.95
N LEU A 98 -25.46 23.51 -33.62
CA LEU A 98 -26.54 22.92 -32.83
C LEU A 98 -27.85 23.70 -32.98
N ARG A 99 -27.79 25.04 -33.01
CA ARG A 99 -28.96 25.89 -33.32
C ARG A 99 -29.50 25.62 -34.70
N LEU A 100 -28.63 25.49 -35.71
CA LEU A 100 -29.02 25.17 -37.07
C LEU A 100 -29.72 23.80 -37.11
N CYS A 101 -29.15 22.77 -36.48
CA CYS A 101 -29.75 21.44 -36.40
C CYS A 101 -31.10 21.44 -35.67
N LEU A 102 -31.25 22.24 -34.61
CA LEU A 102 -32.52 22.38 -33.88
C LEU A 102 -33.57 23.20 -34.65
N VAL A 103 -33.15 24.18 -35.45
CA VAL A 103 -34.03 24.93 -36.36
C VAL A 103 -34.45 24.06 -37.55
N LEU A 104 -33.55 23.21 -38.02
CA LEU A 104 -33.75 22.27 -39.13
C LEU A 104 -34.33 20.92 -38.68
N GLU A 105 -34.63 20.74 -37.39
CA GLU A 105 -35.26 19.53 -36.82
C GLU A 105 -36.75 19.41 -37.20
N ASN A 106 -37.12 19.95 -38.37
CA ASN A 106 -38.37 19.64 -39.02
C ASN A 106 -38.34 19.91 -40.54
N GLU A 107 -37.31 19.51 -41.29
CA GLU A 107 -37.56 19.22 -42.71
C GLU A 107 -36.56 18.25 -43.34
N LYS A 108 -37.15 17.24 -43.95
CA LYS A 108 -36.55 16.12 -44.64
C LYS A 108 -36.16 16.58 -46.05
N SER A 109 -35.20 17.49 -46.20
CA SER A 109 -34.70 17.95 -47.51
C SER A 109 -33.58 18.98 -47.38
N ILE A 110 -32.32 18.55 -47.22
CA ILE A 110 -31.14 19.44 -47.38
C ILE A 110 -30.05 18.75 -48.22
N GLU A 111 -30.45 17.88 -49.14
CA GLU A 111 -29.58 17.48 -50.25
C GLU A 111 -29.89 18.28 -51.52
N ASP A 112 -31.06 18.94 -51.63
CA ASP A 112 -31.48 19.67 -52.84
C ASP A 112 -31.22 21.20 -52.79
N GLU A 113 -31.10 21.85 -51.62
CA GLU A 113 -30.96 23.33 -51.55
C GLU A 113 -29.51 23.85 -51.58
N LEU A 114 -28.50 22.97 -51.52
CA LEU A 114 -27.09 23.38 -51.61
C LEU A 114 -26.55 23.42 -53.04
N GLU A 115 -27.26 22.88 -54.04
CA GLU A 115 -26.88 22.98 -55.46
C GLU A 115 -27.41 24.26 -56.16
N GLU A 116 -28.35 25.00 -55.56
CA GLU A 116 -29.03 26.12 -56.24
C GLU A 116 -28.59 27.53 -55.80
N SER A 117 -27.57 27.66 -54.93
CA SER A 117 -27.08 28.97 -54.45
C SER A 117 -25.77 29.46 -55.09
N ASP A 118 -25.41 28.93 -56.26
CA ASP A 118 -24.18 29.30 -57.00
C ASP A 118 -24.45 30.27 -58.18
N ASP A 119 -25.41 31.20 -58.04
CA ASP A 119 -25.85 32.04 -59.17
C ASP A 119 -26.05 33.54 -58.84
N TRP A 120 -25.09 34.15 -58.13
CA TRP A 120 -24.98 35.62 -58.05
C TRP A 120 -23.53 36.13 -58.21
N GLN A 121 -22.89 35.80 -59.34
CA GLN A 121 -21.77 36.57 -59.89
C GLN A 121 -22.14 37.15 -61.27
N ASP A 122 -22.64 38.38 -61.27
CA ASP A 122 -22.38 39.41 -62.30
C ASP A 122 -22.72 40.81 -61.74
#